data_AF-R9Q962-F1
#
_entry.id   AF-R9Q962-F1
#
_cell.length_a   1.000
_cell.length_b   1.000
_cell.length_c   1.000
_cell.angle_alpha   90.00
_cell.angle_beta   90.00
_cell.angle_gamma   90.00
#
_symmetry.space_group_name_H-M   'P 1'
#
loop_
_entity.id
_entity.type
_entity.pdbx_description
1 polymer ?
#
loop_
_entity_poly.entity_id
_entity_poly.type
_entity_poly.pdbx_seq_one_letter_code
_entity_poly.pdbx_strand_id
1 'polypeptide(L)'
;MENLVGLLRIHVKRGVNLAIRDIASSDPYVVFHFGNKKLKTHVVKQSVNPEWNDDLTLSVTDPNLPVKLVSDPYLRFISIDR
;
A
#
# COMPACT_ATOMS: atom_id res chain seq x y z
N MET A 1 -21.87 -17.70 1.42
CA MET A 1 -22.05 -16.50 2.26
C MET A 1 -20.66 -16.02 2.59
N GLU A 2 -20.27 -14.81 2.19
CA GLU A 2 -18.95 -14.29 2.56
C GLU A 2 -18.93 -14.04 4.06
N ASN A 3 -18.21 -14.87 4.82
CA ASN A 3 -18.06 -14.70 6.25
C ASN A 3 -17.05 -13.58 6.50
N LEU A 4 -17.57 -12.37 6.74
CA LEU A 4 -16.78 -11.24 7.19
C LEU A 4 -16.27 -11.53 8.61
N VAL A 5 -14.94 -11.63 8.76
CA VAL A 5 -14.28 -11.78 10.06
C VAL A 5 -14.11 -10.42 10.74
N GLY A 6 -13.84 -9.37 9.97
CA GLY A 6 -13.69 -8.01 10.51
C GLY A 6 -13.22 -6.98 9.48
N LEU A 7 -12.92 -5.78 9.98
CA LEU A 7 -12.37 -4.68 9.18
C LEU A 7 -10.95 -4.36 9.64
N LEU A 8 -10.00 -4.34 8.71
CA LEU A 8 -8.64 -3.87 8.93
C LEU A 8 -8.51 -2.44 8.40
N ARG A 9 -8.28 -1.48 9.30
CA ARG A 9 -7.96 -0.11 8.91
C ARG A 9 -6.44 0.06 8.84
N ILE A 10 -5.98 0.54 7.70
CA ILE A 10 -4.57 0.76 7.39
C ILE A 10 -4.39 2.27 7.20
N HIS A 11 -3.59 2.87 8.07
CA HIS A 11 -3.27 4.29 8.00
C HIS A 11 -1.87 4.49 7.42
N VAL A 12 -1.82 4.98 6.18
CA VAL A 12 -0.57 5.18 5.43
C VAL A 12 -0.12 6.62 5.60
N LYS A 13 0.85 6.85 6.47
CA LYS A 13 1.35 8.19 6.77
C LYS A 13 2.21 8.75 5.65
N ARG A 14 3.40 8.18 5.45
CA ARG A 14 4.42 8.72 4.55
C ARG A 14 5.43 7.69 4.09
N GLY A 15 6.08 7.98 2.97
CA GLY A 15 7.31 7.33 2.50
C GLY A 15 8.53 8.16 2.87
N VAL A 16 9.67 7.52 3.07
CA VAL A 16 10.92 8.19 3.44
C VAL A 16 12.02 7.74 2.49
N ASN A 17 12.70 8.70 1.86
CA ASN A 17 13.82 8.49 0.94
C ASN A 17 13.54 7.40 -0.11
N LEU A 18 12.39 7.52 -0.77
CA LEU A 18 12.02 6.64 -1.89
C LEU A 18 13.00 6.83 -3.05
N ALA A 19 13.21 5.75 -3.80
CA ALA A 19 14.07 5.80 -4.97
C ALA A 19 13.54 6.81 -6.02
N ILE A 20 14.44 7.66 -6.52
CA ILE A 20 14.20 8.49 -7.69
C ILE A 20 14.10 7.57 -8.91
N ARG A 21 13.00 7.66 -9.65
CA ARG A 21 12.73 6.81 -10.82
C ARG A 21 12.55 7.63 -12.10
N ASP A 22 12.35 8.95 -12.00
CA ASP A 22 12.42 9.89 -13.11
C ASP A 22 13.74 10.70 -13.07
N ILE A 23 13.80 11.81 -13.82
CA ILE A 23 14.99 12.66 -13.97
C ILE A 23 15.47 13.25 -12.64
N ALA A 24 14.52 13.62 -11.75
CA ALA A 24 14.84 14.27 -10.47
C ALA A 24 13.95 13.83 -9.30
N SER A 25 12.86 13.10 -9.55
CA SER A 25 11.92 12.69 -8.50
C SER A 25 11.14 11.44 -8.91
N SER A 26 10.05 11.14 -8.18
CA SER A 26 9.12 10.05 -8.46
C SER A 26 7.69 10.49 -8.13
N ASP A 27 6.71 9.80 -8.71
CA ASP A 27 5.28 9.95 -8.39
C ASP A 27 4.77 8.75 -7.55
N PRO A 28 5.17 8.62 -6.27
CA PRO A 28 4.93 7.40 -5.51
C PRO A 28 3.48 7.22 -5.05
N TYR A 29 3.08 5.95 -5.00
CA TYR A 29 1.86 5.45 -4.37
C TYR A 29 2.11 4.06 -3.79
N VAL A 30 1.24 3.64 -2.88
CA VAL A 30 1.34 2.35 -2.18
C VAL A 30 0.16 1.48 -2.54
N VAL A 31 0.42 0.20 -2.83
CA VAL A 31 -0.61 -0.80 -3.09
C VAL A 31 -0.59 -1.88 -2.01
N PHE A 32 -1.77 -2.19 -1.47
CA PHE A 32 -2.01 -3.29 -0.56
C PHE A 32 -2.73 -4.42 -1.27
N HIS A 33 -2.20 -5.63 -1.16
CA HIS A 33 -2.81 -6.84 -1.66
C HIS A 33 -3.24 -7.72 -0.47
N PHE A 34 -4.48 -8.20 -0.50
CA PHE A 34 -5.02 -9.13 0.49
C PHE A 34 -5.91 -10.15 -0.20
N GLY A 35 -5.37 -11.37 -0.39
CA GLY A 35 -6.00 -12.34 -1.28
C GLY A 35 -6.23 -11.76 -2.68
N ASN A 36 -7.50 -11.71 -3.10
CA ASN A 36 -7.92 -11.13 -4.39
C ASN A 36 -8.27 -9.64 -4.32
N LYS A 37 -8.17 -9.01 -3.14
CA LYS A 37 -8.49 -7.59 -2.94
C LYS A 37 -7.23 -6.74 -3.10
N LYS A 38 -7.38 -5.59 -3.75
CA LYS A 38 -6.33 -4.58 -3.95
C LYS A 38 -6.83 -3.22 -3.49
N LEU A 39 -6.06 -2.56 -2.63
CA LEU A 39 -6.28 -1.17 -2.23
C LEU A 39 -5.04 -0.34 -2.59
N LYS A 40 -5.24 0.94 -2.89
CA LYS A 40 -4.12 1.84 -3.23
C LYS A 40 -4.32 3.19 -2.58
N THR A 41 -3.21 3.85 -2.24
CA THR A 41 -3.19 5.27 -1.87
C THR A 41 -3.38 6.14 -3.10
N HIS A 42 -3.61 7.44 -2.88
CA HIS A 42 -3.40 8.42 -3.93
C HIS A 42 -1.92 8.52 -4.34
N VAL A 43 -1.68 9.14 -5.49
CA VAL A 43 -0.35 9.41 -6.02
C VAL A 43 0.12 10.78 -5.53
N VAL A 44 1.29 10.84 -4.89
CA VAL A 44 1.95 12.11 -4.58
C VAL A 44 2.92 12.39 -5.72
N LYS A 45 2.86 13.58 -6.33
CA LYS A 45 3.72 13.91 -7.47
C LYS A 45 5.08 14.42 -7.02
N GLN A 46 6.10 14.07 -7.78
CA GLN A 46 7.47 14.59 -7.68
C GLN A 46 8.01 14.63 -6.24
N SER A 47 7.78 13.57 -5.45
CA SER A 47 8.34 13.48 -4.11
C SER A 47 8.98 12.12 -3.82
N VAL A 48 10.19 12.16 -3.28
CA VAL A 48 10.86 11.01 -2.66
C VAL A 48 10.53 10.85 -1.18
N ASN A 49 9.82 11.82 -0.60
CA ASN A 49 9.32 11.79 0.78
C ASN A 49 7.81 12.10 0.77
N PRO A 50 6.98 11.25 0.14
CA PRO A 50 5.56 11.54 0.00
C PRO A 50 4.86 11.44 1.35
N GLU A 51 3.95 12.37 1.61
CA GLU A 51 2.99 12.27 2.70
C GLU A 51 1.62 11.97 2.10
N TRP A 52 1.10 10.77 2.39
CA TRP A 52 -0.24 10.37 1.94
C TRP A 52 -1.27 10.70 3.00
N ASN A 53 -1.03 10.28 4.25
CA ASN A 53 -2.03 10.33 5.32
C ASN A 53 -3.38 9.69 4.93
N ASP A 54 -3.32 8.64 4.11
CA ASP A 54 -4.50 7.92 3.61
C ASP A 54 -4.98 6.88 4.63
N ASP A 55 -6.29 6.82 4.85
CA ASP A 55 -6.96 5.75 5.59
C ASP A 55 -7.62 4.77 4.63
N LEU A 56 -7.09 3.56 4.56
CA LEU A 56 -7.63 2.48 3.73
C LEU A 56 -8.31 1.45 4.63
N THR A 57 -9.53 1.01 4.28
CA THR A 57 -10.26 -0.01 5.04
C THR A 57 -10.45 -1.26 4.20
N LEU A 58 -10.07 -2.40 4.74
CA LEU A 58 -10.17 -3.71 4.09
C LEU A 58 -11.08 -4.65 4.87
N SER A 59 -12.05 -5.23 4.18
CA SER A 59 -12.90 -6.29 4.75
C SER A 59 -12.18 -7.63 4.74
N VAL A 60 -11.86 -8.15 5.92
CA VAL A 60 -11.13 -9.41 6.15
C VAL A 60 -12.12 -10.56 6.15
N THR A 61 -11.94 -11.51 5.23
CA THR A 61 -12.75 -12.73 5.12
C THR A 61 -11.98 -13.99 5.56
N ASP A 62 -10.65 -13.94 5.54
CA ASP A 62 -9.77 -14.98 6.08
C ASP A 62 -8.58 -14.31 6.77
N PRO A 63 -8.48 -14.37 8.11
CA PRO A 63 -7.41 -13.71 8.86
C PRO A 63 -6.03 -14.33 8.63
N ASN A 64 -5.93 -15.50 8.01
CA ASN A 64 -4.65 -16.16 7.73
C ASN A 64 -3.99 -15.64 6.44
N LEU A 65 -4.70 -14.85 5.63
CA LEU A 65 -4.14 -14.28 4.41
C LEU A 65 -3.15 -13.16 4.75
N PRO A 66 -1.93 -13.17 4.16
CA PRO A 66 -0.97 -12.10 4.39
C PRO A 66 -1.41 -10.81 3.70
N VAL A 67 -1.25 -9.68 4.40
CA VAL A 67 -1.32 -8.35 3.79
C VAL A 67 0.04 -8.07 3.15
N LYS A 68 0.07 -7.96 1.82
CA LYS A 68 1.31 -7.66 1.08
C LYS A 68 1.33 -6.20 0.69
N LEU A 69 2.41 -5.52 1.03
CA LEU A 69 2.71 -4.16 0.61
C LEU A 69 3.53 -4.20 -0.68
N VAL A 70 3.12 -3.42 -1.66
CA VAL A 70 3.86 -3.29 -2.89
C VAL A 70 4.07 -1.81 -3.13
N SER A 71 5.30 -1.38 -2.88
CA SER A 71 5.81 -0.15 -3.51
C SER A 71 5.99 -0.51 -4.97
N ASP A 72 5.14 0.05 -5.81
CA ASP A 72 5.14 -0.20 -7.23
C ASP A 72 5.79 1.01 -7.88
N PRO A 73 6.98 0.84 -8.48
CA PRO A 73 7.42 1.82 -9.47
C PRO A 73 7.62 1.08 -10.80
N TYR A 74 6.61 0.26 -11.14
CA TYR A 74 6.41 -0.88 -12.06
C TYR A 74 6.59 -2.33 -11.49
N LEU A 75 6.20 -2.57 -10.23
CA LEU A 75 6.11 -3.83 -9.44
C LEU A 75 7.46 -4.40 -8.95
N ARG A 76 7.77 -4.20 -7.65
CA ARG A 76 8.37 -5.25 -6.77
C ARG A 76 8.38 -4.85 -5.28
N PHE A 77 8.19 -5.89 -4.46
CA PHE A 77 7.50 -5.97 -3.17
C PHE A 77 8.21 -5.35 -1.96
N ILE A 78 7.41 -4.84 -1.01
CA ILE A 78 7.77 -4.77 0.41
C ILE A 78 6.95 -5.88 1.10
N SER A 79 7.53 -7.07 1.25
CA SER A 79 6.94 -8.09 2.10
C SER A 79 7.08 -7.62 3.55
N ILE A 80 5.96 -7.38 4.23
CA ILE A 80 5.96 -7.45 5.69
C ILE A 80 5.67 -8.92 5.99
N ASP A 81 6.73 -9.70 6.20
CA ASP A 81 6.59 -10.97 6.91
C ASP A 81 6.30 -10.68 8.38
N ARG A 82 5.52 -11.58 8.98
CA ARG A 82 4.89 -11.48 10.30
C ARG A 82 5.80 -10.98 11.42
#